data_AF-L1PJI3-F1
#
_entry.id   AF-L1PJI3-F1
#
_cell.length_a   1.000
_cell.length_b   1.000
_cell.length_c   1.000
_cell.angle_alpha   90.00
_cell.angle_beta   90.00
_cell.angle_gamma   90.00
#
_symmetry.space_group_name_H-M   'P 1'
#
loop_
_entity.id
_entity.type
_entity.pdbx_description
1 polymer ?
#
loop_
_entity_poly.entity_id
_entity_poly.type
_entity_poly.pdbx_seq_one_letter_code
_entity_poly.pdbx_strand_id
1 'polypeptide(L)'
;MKIRKALLVENNELVTPREYEEIFKKCNDRKEVRCSCGAKLSFVETHKRTYSKGNSSIVSAFFRDSKTSVHKEDCPYNISNRIKEIVAESQCLPIEKDKFILSLKDLYSQKSTKTNNNILSYDRYSKTISADNKYYNNYLKTVRNILRLRDDLESDADLSQFVLYFGKEQVKWKDFYFSFKQYKGILKIIHKGYPICIEGNIFHIGDQNKPSLFLYGEEIVDEGKEKTIAIKLVSKGLSLVKDYPNGCHAIVYGTVSLDRYQTSTDYLNIVMWINDCRQIIKVE
;
A
#
# COMPACT_ATOMS: atom_id res chain seq x y z
N MET A 1 -5.66 12.33 8.86
CA MET A 1 -4.97 12.00 7.58
C MET A 1 -3.51 12.45 7.68
N LYS A 2 -2.57 11.73 7.07
CA LYS A 2 -1.17 12.16 6.92
C LYS A 2 -1.08 13.14 5.74
N ILE A 3 -0.88 14.41 6.06
CA ILE A 3 -0.77 15.50 5.09
C ILE A 3 0.71 15.78 4.86
N ARG A 4 1.12 15.75 3.58
CA ARG A 4 2.53 15.79 3.16
C ARG A 4 3.09 17.20 3.01
N LYS A 5 2.22 18.21 2.87
CA LYS A 5 2.60 19.63 2.79
C LYS A 5 1.59 20.48 3.53
N ALA A 6 2.07 21.46 4.27
CA ALA A 6 1.25 22.43 4.97
C ALA A 6 1.74 23.85 4.67
N LEU A 7 0.84 24.81 4.73
CA LEU A 7 1.11 26.23 4.66
C LEU A 7 1.48 26.71 6.08
N LEU A 8 2.69 27.24 6.24
CA LEU A 8 3.13 27.91 7.45
C LEU A 8 2.50 29.31 7.49
N VAL A 9 1.73 29.62 8.53
CA VAL A 9 0.89 30.84 8.53
C VAL A 9 1.71 32.13 8.61
N GLU A 10 2.84 32.11 9.31
CA GLU A 10 3.66 33.31 9.54
C GLU A 10 4.24 33.92 8.27
N ASN A 11 4.66 33.09 7.32
CA ASN A 11 5.33 33.53 6.09
C ASN A 11 4.64 33.04 4.81
N ASN A 12 3.52 32.31 4.95
CA ASN A 12 2.73 31.79 3.85
C ASN A 12 3.50 30.82 2.92
N GLU A 13 4.49 30.11 3.45
CA GLU A 13 5.30 29.14 2.71
C GLU A 13 4.77 27.71 2.86
N LEU A 14 4.90 26.91 1.80
CA LEU A 14 4.62 25.48 1.85
C LEU A 14 5.81 24.72 2.42
N VAL A 15 5.58 24.00 3.51
CA VAL A 15 6.59 23.21 4.21
C VAL A 15 6.19 21.74 4.26
N THR A 16 7.18 20.86 4.18
CA THR A 16 7.05 19.42 4.46
C THR A 16 7.13 19.15 5.97
N PRO A 17 6.63 17.99 6.45
CA PRO A 17 6.77 17.61 7.85
C PRO A 17 8.23 17.57 8.33
N ARG A 18 9.17 17.20 7.48
CA ARG A 18 10.60 17.15 7.81
C ARG A 18 11.17 18.55 8.01
N GLU A 19 10.94 19.45 7.06
CA GLU A 19 11.38 20.85 7.17
C GLU A 19 10.78 21.52 8.42
N TYR A 20 9.49 21.28 8.66
CA TYR A 20 8.83 21.78 9.85
C TYR A 20 9.41 21.19 11.14
N GLU A 21 9.75 19.89 11.17
CA GLU A 21 10.41 19.27 12.33
C GLU A 21 11.76 19.93 12.61
N GLU A 22 12.53 20.25 11.58
CA GLU A 22 13.82 20.93 11.72
C GLU A 22 13.66 22.36 12.26
N ILE A 23 12.64 23.09 11.80
CA ILE A 23 12.28 24.42 12.34
C ILE A 23 11.86 24.31 13.81
N PHE A 24 10.97 23.38 14.12
CA PHE A 24 10.46 23.15 15.47
C PHE A 24 11.60 22.80 16.44
N LYS A 25 12.53 21.91 16.05
CA LYS A 25 13.69 21.54 16.87
C LYS A 25 14.67 22.69 17.10
N LYS A 26 14.80 23.62 16.14
CA LYS A 26 15.69 24.80 16.26
C LYS A 26 15.10 25.89 17.15
N CYS A 27 13.82 26.19 16.97
CA CYS A 27 13.15 27.31 17.63
C CYS A 27 12.46 26.90 18.94
N ASN A 28 12.25 25.60 19.17
CA ASN A 28 11.44 25.04 20.25
C ASN A 28 10.03 25.66 20.34
N ASP A 29 9.47 26.04 19.19
CA ASP A 29 8.19 26.74 19.09
C ASP A 29 7.29 26.12 18.01
N ARG A 30 6.02 25.88 18.37
CA ARG A 30 5.03 25.24 17.49
C ARG A 30 4.27 26.30 16.70
N LYS A 31 4.83 26.65 15.55
CA LYS A 31 4.22 27.56 14.58
C LYS A 31 2.89 27.03 14.03
N GLU A 32 1.99 27.94 13.69
CA GLU A 32 0.70 27.55 13.11
C GLU A 32 0.85 27.06 11.67
N VAL A 33 0.27 25.89 11.39
CA VAL A 33 0.25 25.28 10.07
C VAL A 33 -1.19 24.99 9.62
N ARG A 34 -1.45 25.23 8.33
CA ARG A 34 -2.76 25.03 7.71
C ARG A 34 -2.64 24.25 6.42
N CYS A 35 -3.73 23.62 6.00
CA CYS A 35 -3.88 23.15 4.64
C CYS A 35 -4.01 24.34 3.70
N SER A 36 -3.66 24.17 2.43
CA SER A 36 -3.93 25.15 1.37
C SER A 36 -5.41 25.52 1.25
N CYS A 37 -6.33 24.63 1.65
CA CYS A 37 -7.77 24.92 1.67
C CYS A 37 -8.20 25.79 2.88
N GLY A 38 -7.29 26.06 3.82
CA GLY A 38 -7.51 26.83 5.05
C GLY A 38 -7.75 25.98 6.32
N ALA A 39 -7.92 24.66 6.18
CA ALA A 39 -8.11 23.74 7.29
C ALA A 39 -6.94 23.77 8.28
N LYS A 40 -7.23 23.78 9.58
CA LYS A 40 -6.20 23.84 10.64
C LYS A 40 -5.57 22.46 10.83
N LEU A 41 -4.24 22.43 10.81
CA LEU A 41 -3.47 21.19 10.97
C LEU A 41 -2.78 21.13 12.33
N SER A 42 -2.31 19.94 12.66
CA SER A 42 -1.46 19.65 13.82
C SER A 42 -0.24 18.89 13.34
N PHE A 43 0.91 19.19 13.94
CA PHE A 43 2.15 18.51 13.64
C PHE A 43 2.39 17.35 14.62
N VAL A 44 2.74 16.19 14.05
CA VAL A 44 3.18 15.00 14.77
C VAL A 44 4.65 14.79 14.46
N GLU A 45 5.48 14.83 15.50
CA GLU A 45 6.91 14.57 15.42
C GLU A 45 7.20 13.11 15.10
N THR A 46 8.39 12.86 14.55
CA THR A 46 8.92 11.53 14.36
C THR A 46 8.98 10.81 15.71
N HIS A 47 8.34 9.65 15.80
CA HIS A 47 8.30 8.89 17.05
C HIS A 47 8.40 7.38 16.79
N LYS A 48 8.86 6.65 17.82
CA LYS A 48 8.78 5.19 17.81
C LYS A 48 7.38 4.76 18.21
N ARG A 49 6.72 4.01 17.35
CA ARG A 49 5.45 3.36 17.65
C ARG A 49 5.71 1.91 18.02
N THR A 50 5.32 1.54 19.23
CA THR A 50 5.39 0.15 19.71
C THR A 50 4.11 -0.57 19.35
N TYR A 51 4.23 -1.76 18.77
CA TYR A 51 3.15 -2.70 18.53
C TYR A 51 3.14 -3.78 19.61
N SER A 52 2.07 -4.58 19.65
CA SER A 52 2.00 -5.74 20.52
C SER A 52 3.18 -6.69 20.25
N LYS A 53 3.75 -7.26 21.32
CA LYS A 53 4.91 -8.17 21.30
C LYS A 53 6.26 -7.54 20.89
N GLY A 54 6.56 -6.32 21.34
CA GLY A 54 7.93 -5.77 21.32
C GLY A 54 8.42 -5.23 19.97
N ASN A 55 7.65 -5.41 18.89
CA ASN A 55 7.97 -4.81 17.60
C ASN A 55 7.76 -3.29 17.66
N SER A 56 8.72 -2.52 17.15
CA SER A 56 8.57 -1.06 17.02
C SER A 56 8.87 -0.62 15.60
N SER A 57 8.12 0.36 15.12
CA SER A 57 8.42 1.06 13.87
C SER A 57 8.70 2.53 14.16
N ILE A 58 9.59 3.13 13.36
CA ILE A 58 9.73 4.58 13.33
C ILE A 58 8.59 5.11 12.48
N VAL A 59 7.78 6.00 13.04
CA VAL A 59 6.77 6.76 12.32
C VAL A 59 7.39 8.10 12.01
N SER A 60 7.66 8.38 10.73
CA SER A 60 8.14 9.67 10.25
C SER A 60 7.19 10.80 10.66
N ALA A 61 7.70 12.01 10.84
CA ALA A 61 6.87 13.17 11.10
C ALA A 61 5.80 13.38 10.02
N PHE A 62 4.61 13.84 10.42
CA PHE A 62 3.52 14.16 9.50
C PHE A 62 2.63 15.27 10.03
N PHE A 63 1.91 15.94 9.14
CA PHE A 63 0.79 16.79 9.52
C PHE A 63 -0.49 15.98 9.56
N ARG A 64 -1.40 16.33 10.47
CA ARG A 64 -2.75 15.77 10.51
C ARG A 64 -3.79 16.83 10.75
N ASP A 65 -5.04 16.46 10.49
CA ASP A 65 -6.19 17.29 10.81
C ASP A 65 -6.23 17.58 12.30
N SER A 66 -6.47 18.84 12.66
CA SER A 66 -6.88 19.14 14.03
C SER A 66 -8.29 18.59 14.26
N LYS A 67 -8.60 18.19 15.51
CA LYS A 67 -9.81 17.43 15.86
C LYS A 67 -11.14 18.04 15.38
N THR A 68 -11.17 19.34 15.12
CA THR A 68 -12.37 20.10 14.74
C THR A 68 -12.30 20.68 13.33
N SER A 69 -11.24 20.42 12.58
CA SER A 69 -11.05 21.02 11.26
C SER A 69 -11.61 20.11 10.17
N VAL A 70 -12.39 20.70 9.28
CA VAL A 70 -12.95 20.04 8.09
C VAL A 70 -12.33 20.68 6.85
N HIS A 71 -11.93 19.84 5.91
CA HIS A 71 -11.45 20.29 4.61
C HIS A 71 -12.60 20.71 3.72
N LYS A 72 -12.35 21.68 2.82
CA LYS A 72 -13.30 22.02 1.74
C LYS A 72 -13.55 20.81 0.84
N GLU A 73 -14.66 20.83 0.10
CA GLU A 73 -15.09 19.71 -0.74
C GLU A 73 -14.07 19.36 -1.83
N ASP A 74 -13.50 20.39 -2.47
CA ASP A 74 -12.49 20.31 -3.52
C ASP A 74 -11.06 20.05 -2.99
N CYS A 75 -10.88 19.92 -1.67
CA CYS A 75 -9.57 19.71 -1.10
C CYS A 75 -9.10 18.26 -1.34
N PRO A 76 -7.85 18.04 -1.81
CA PRO A 76 -7.29 16.69 -2.00
C PRO A 76 -7.12 15.91 -0.69
N TYR A 77 -7.31 16.55 0.47
CA TYR A 77 -7.28 15.91 1.78
C TYR A 77 -8.69 15.71 2.39
N ASN A 78 -9.75 15.90 1.60
CA ASN A 78 -11.10 15.53 2.01
C ASN A 78 -11.33 14.02 1.77
N ILE A 79 -11.37 13.22 2.85
CA ILE A 79 -11.51 11.75 2.77
C ILE A 79 -12.77 11.35 2.01
N SER A 80 -13.91 11.95 2.37
CA SER A 80 -15.21 11.62 1.77
C SER A 80 -15.23 11.91 0.27
N ASN A 81 -14.67 13.05 -0.17
CA ASN A 81 -14.60 13.36 -1.59
C ASN A 81 -13.65 12.41 -2.34
N ARG A 82 -12.48 12.10 -1.77
CA ARG A 82 -11.56 11.11 -2.37
C ARG A 82 -12.20 9.74 -2.56
N ILE A 83 -12.98 9.27 -1.57
CA ILE A 83 -13.70 7.99 -1.70
C ILE A 83 -14.73 8.07 -2.82
N LYS A 84 -15.50 9.15 -2.91
CA LYS A 84 -16.45 9.37 -4.02
C LYS A 84 -15.77 9.36 -5.37
N GLU A 85 -14.64 10.05 -5.53
CA GLU A 85 -13.85 10.08 -6.77
C GLU A 85 -13.31 8.71 -7.15
N ILE A 86 -12.74 7.98 -6.17
CA ILE A 86 -12.29 6.60 -6.38
C ILE A 86 -13.44 5.75 -6.89
N VAL A 87 -14.59 5.80 -6.23
CA VAL A 87 -15.75 4.99 -6.60
C VAL A 87 -16.29 5.36 -7.98
N ALA A 88 -16.47 6.65 -8.26
CA ALA A 88 -17.02 7.17 -9.51
C ALA A 88 -16.23 6.71 -10.74
N GLU A 89 -14.91 6.64 -10.63
CA GLU A 89 -14.04 6.20 -11.73
C GLU A 89 -13.79 4.68 -11.73
N SER A 90 -14.12 3.96 -10.64
CA SER A 90 -13.76 2.56 -10.45
C SER A 90 -14.73 1.55 -11.08
N GLN A 91 -14.44 0.27 -10.86
CA GLN A 91 -15.37 -0.84 -11.04
C GLN A 91 -15.90 -1.37 -9.69
N CYS A 92 -15.77 -0.58 -8.61
CA CYS A 92 -16.31 -0.98 -7.33
C CYS A 92 -17.84 -1.02 -7.41
N LEU A 93 -18.43 -2.08 -6.84
CA LEU A 93 -19.88 -2.26 -6.90
C LEU A 93 -20.52 -1.80 -5.60
N PRO A 94 -21.56 -0.95 -5.64
CA PRO A 94 -22.20 -0.47 -4.42
C PRO A 94 -22.88 -1.61 -3.64
N ILE A 95 -22.96 -1.44 -2.32
CA ILE A 95 -23.73 -2.23 -1.34
C ILE A 95 -24.64 -1.27 -0.58
N GLU A 96 -25.66 -1.80 0.10
CA GLU A 96 -26.39 -1.07 1.13
C GLU A 96 -25.45 -0.44 2.18
N LYS A 97 -25.79 0.77 2.66
CA LYS A 97 -25.07 1.55 3.69
C LYS A 97 -23.71 2.12 3.28
N ASP A 98 -23.61 2.69 2.08
CA ASP A 98 -22.42 3.43 1.60
C ASP A 98 -21.12 2.59 1.60
N LYS A 99 -21.25 1.29 1.34
CA LYS A 99 -20.12 0.38 1.19
C LYS A 99 -19.93 0.00 -0.27
N PHE A 100 -18.69 -0.29 -0.65
CA PHE A 100 -18.27 -0.57 -2.00
C PHE A 100 -17.49 -1.88 -2.06
N ILE A 101 -17.86 -2.79 -2.95
CA ILE A 101 -17.15 -4.04 -3.18
C ILE A 101 -15.97 -3.79 -4.09
N LEU A 102 -14.77 -4.07 -3.61
CA LEU A 102 -13.58 -4.25 -4.44
C LEU A 102 -13.35 -5.75 -4.67
N SER A 103 -13.57 -6.22 -5.89
CA SER A 103 -13.22 -7.60 -6.26
C SER A 103 -11.74 -7.68 -6.61
N LEU A 104 -10.96 -8.30 -5.73
CA LEU A 104 -9.54 -8.59 -5.88
C LEU A 104 -9.31 -9.56 -7.04
N LYS A 105 -8.28 -9.31 -7.85
CA LYS A 105 -7.95 -10.10 -9.04
C LYS A 105 -6.48 -10.46 -9.06
N ASP A 106 -6.19 -11.73 -9.31
CA ASP A 106 -4.87 -12.15 -9.74
C ASP A 106 -4.59 -11.59 -11.15
N LEU A 107 -3.50 -10.86 -11.26
CA LEU A 107 -3.09 -10.26 -12.53
C LEU A 107 -2.42 -11.32 -13.39
N TYR A 108 -2.90 -11.50 -14.62
CA TYR A 108 -2.34 -12.44 -15.58
C TYR A 108 -1.72 -11.66 -16.75
N SER A 109 -0.39 -11.75 -16.90
CA SER A 109 0.38 -11.02 -17.92
C SER A 109 0.28 -11.62 -19.32
N GLN A 110 -0.12 -12.89 -19.45
CA GLN A 110 -0.30 -13.51 -20.77
C GLN A 110 -1.67 -13.16 -21.35
N LYS A 111 -1.70 -12.92 -22.68
CA LYS A 111 -2.96 -12.81 -23.43
C LYS A 111 -3.78 -14.06 -23.14
N SER A 112 -5.04 -13.85 -22.81
CA SER A 112 -5.95 -14.97 -22.61
C SER A 112 -6.02 -15.78 -23.91
N THR A 113 -5.93 -17.11 -23.84
CA THR A 113 -6.10 -17.99 -25.03
C THR A 113 -7.52 -17.95 -25.58
N LYS A 114 -8.44 -17.32 -24.84
CA LYS A 114 -9.81 -17.05 -25.24
C LYS A 114 -9.94 -15.57 -25.52
N THR A 115 -10.09 -15.19 -26.79
CA THR A 115 -10.52 -13.84 -27.19
C THR A 115 -11.93 -13.62 -26.64
N ASN A 116 -12.04 -13.24 -25.37
CA ASN A 116 -13.33 -13.08 -24.71
C ASN A 116 -13.86 -11.68 -25.00
N ASN A 117 -14.14 -11.44 -26.29
CA ASN A 117 -14.80 -10.23 -26.79
C ASN A 117 -16.21 -10.03 -26.19
N ASN A 118 -16.70 -11.01 -25.41
CA ASN A 118 -18.04 -11.01 -24.80
C ASN A 118 -18.10 -10.69 -23.30
N ILE A 119 -17.00 -10.41 -22.59
CA ILE A 119 -17.13 -9.91 -21.21
C ILE A 119 -17.42 -8.39 -21.25
N LEU A 120 -18.67 -8.07 -21.61
CA LEU A 120 -19.20 -6.72 -21.62
C LEU A 120 -19.36 -6.12 -20.22
N SER A 121 -19.24 -6.92 -19.15
CA SER A 121 -19.46 -6.52 -17.76
C SER A 121 -18.34 -6.96 -16.82
N TYR A 122 -18.01 -6.13 -15.82
CA TYR A 122 -17.12 -6.49 -14.72
C TYR A 122 -17.67 -7.71 -13.94
N ASP A 123 -17.06 -8.88 -14.13
CA ASP A 123 -17.43 -10.07 -13.35
C ASP A 123 -16.88 -9.95 -11.93
N ARG A 124 -17.79 -9.72 -10.98
CA ARG A 124 -17.50 -9.66 -9.54
C ARG A 124 -16.83 -10.93 -9.01
N TYR A 125 -17.13 -12.10 -9.59
CA TYR A 125 -16.67 -13.39 -9.07
C TYR A 125 -15.45 -13.95 -9.79
N SER A 126 -15.03 -13.35 -10.91
CA SER A 126 -13.77 -13.71 -11.55
C SER A 126 -12.62 -13.53 -10.56
N LYS A 127 -11.70 -14.50 -10.49
CA LYS A 127 -10.50 -14.40 -9.67
C LYS A 127 -9.31 -13.81 -10.43
N THR A 128 -9.39 -13.73 -11.75
CA THR A 128 -8.26 -13.29 -12.59
C THR A 128 -8.67 -12.11 -13.47
N ILE A 129 -7.68 -11.31 -13.86
CA ILE A 129 -7.83 -10.29 -14.89
C ILE A 129 -6.58 -10.26 -15.76
N SER A 130 -6.77 -10.37 -17.07
CA SER A 130 -5.69 -10.39 -18.06
C SER A 130 -5.39 -8.99 -18.59
N ALA A 131 -4.16 -8.76 -19.04
CA ALA A 131 -3.72 -7.46 -19.55
C ALA A 131 -4.48 -7.00 -20.82
N ASP A 132 -5.07 -7.92 -21.58
CA ASP A 132 -5.92 -7.64 -22.75
C ASP A 132 -7.37 -7.26 -22.37
N ASN A 133 -7.75 -7.38 -21.10
CA ASN A 133 -9.08 -7.00 -20.63
C ASN A 133 -9.22 -5.47 -20.58
N LYS A 134 -10.29 -4.92 -21.18
CA LYS A 134 -10.56 -3.47 -21.19
C LYS A 134 -10.61 -2.83 -19.80
N TYR A 135 -10.95 -3.59 -18.76
CA TYR A 135 -11.03 -3.12 -17.37
C TYR A 135 -9.71 -3.24 -16.60
N TYR A 136 -8.67 -3.87 -17.17
CA TYR A 136 -7.39 -4.13 -16.50
C TYR A 136 -6.75 -2.84 -15.96
N ASN A 137 -6.68 -1.82 -16.81
CA ASN A 137 -6.10 -0.53 -16.44
C ASN A 137 -6.91 0.17 -15.35
N ASN A 138 -8.25 0.13 -15.43
CA ASN A 138 -9.11 0.75 -14.43
C ASN A 138 -9.04 0.02 -13.09
N TYR A 139 -8.94 -1.31 -13.13
CA TYR A 139 -8.74 -2.13 -11.95
C TYR A 139 -7.45 -1.75 -11.19
N LEU A 140 -6.32 -1.72 -11.91
CA LEU A 140 -5.03 -1.31 -11.31
C LEU A 140 -5.07 0.13 -10.79
N LYS A 141 -5.70 1.06 -11.52
CA LYS A 141 -5.91 2.44 -11.07
C LYS A 141 -6.70 2.47 -9.76
N THR A 142 -7.79 1.73 -9.68
CA THR A 142 -8.65 1.64 -8.48
C THR A 142 -7.87 1.11 -7.28
N VAL A 143 -7.19 -0.03 -7.43
CA VAL A 143 -6.38 -0.63 -6.35
C VAL A 143 -5.31 0.35 -5.89
N ARG A 144 -4.59 0.99 -6.81
CA ARG A 144 -3.56 1.98 -6.46
C ARG A 144 -4.12 3.17 -5.69
N ASN A 145 -5.27 3.70 -6.12
CA ASN A 145 -5.88 4.84 -5.45
C ASN A 145 -6.34 4.48 -4.03
N ILE A 146 -6.90 3.27 -3.84
CA ILE A 146 -7.27 2.77 -2.52
C ILE A 146 -6.04 2.57 -1.62
N LEU A 147 -4.95 2.00 -2.14
CA LEU A 147 -3.72 1.80 -1.37
C LEU A 147 -3.02 3.12 -1.02
N ARG A 148 -3.06 4.12 -1.92
CA ARG A 148 -2.60 5.49 -1.63
C ARG A 148 -3.47 6.15 -0.56
N LEU A 149 -4.79 5.98 -0.64
CA LEU A 149 -5.69 6.44 0.43
C LEU A 149 -5.33 5.76 1.76
N ARG A 150 -5.05 4.45 1.76
CA ARG A 150 -4.61 3.74 2.97
C ARG A 150 -3.34 4.38 3.55
N ASP A 151 -2.32 4.58 2.72
CA ASP A 151 -1.05 5.19 3.14
C ASP A 151 -1.24 6.56 3.82
N ASP A 152 -2.14 7.38 3.25
CA ASP A 152 -2.50 8.69 3.79
C ASP A 152 -3.38 8.63 5.06
N LEU A 153 -3.93 7.47 5.45
CA LEU A 153 -4.78 7.33 6.63
C LEU A 153 -4.00 6.86 7.87
N GLU A 154 -4.32 7.41 9.03
CA GLU A 154 -3.75 6.99 10.33
C GLU A 154 -4.34 5.66 10.82
N SER A 155 -5.56 5.33 10.40
CA SER A 155 -6.31 4.12 10.79
C SER A 155 -7.10 3.55 9.62
N ASP A 156 -7.53 2.29 9.74
CA ASP A 156 -8.36 1.60 8.74
C ASP A 156 -9.86 1.96 8.79
N ALA A 157 -10.28 2.88 9.68
CA ALA A 157 -11.71 3.14 9.92
C ALA A 157 -12.46 3.52 8.64
N ASP A 158 -11.93 4.47 7.88
CA ASP A 158 -12.54 4.93 6.61
C ASP A 158 -12.44 3.88 5.49
N LEU A 159 -11.43 3.01 5.53
CA LEU A 159 -11.26 1.93 4.55
C LEU A 159 -12.30 0.81 4.72
N SER A 160 -13.00 0.76 5.86
CA SER A 160 -14.09 -0.19 6.08
C SER A 160 -15.27 0.00 5.10
N GLN A 161 -15.32 1.15 4.41
CA GLN A 161 -16.23 1.40 3.30
C GLN A 161 -15.94 0.46 2.11
N PHE A 162 -14.68 0.05 1.91
CA PHE A 162 -14.30 -0.92 0.88
C PHE A 162 -14.34 -2.34 1.44
N VAL A 163 -15.26 -3.16 0.94
CA VAL A 163 -15.37 -4.58 1.26
C VAL A 163 -14.64 -5.39 0.21
N LEU A 164 -13.62 -6.13 0.64
CA LEU A 164 -12.75 -6.89 -0.26
C LEU A 164 -13.33 -8.28 -0.51
N TYR A 165 -13.40 -8.67 -1.78
CA TYR A 165 -13.80 -10.02 -2.18
C TYR A 165 -12.77 -10.64 -3.13
N PHE A 166 -12.49 -11.93 -2.96
CA PHE A 166 -11.77 -12.73 -3.94
C PHE A 166 -12.67 -13.87 -4.42
N GLY A 167 -13.22 -13.73 -5.62
CA GLY A 167 -14.34 -14.55 -6.05
C GLY A 167 -15.54 -14.39 -5.11
N LYS A 168 -15.94 -15.48 -4.45
CA LYS A 168 -17.05 -15.47 -3.47
C LYS A 168 -16.59 -15.29 -2.02
N GLU A 169 -15.28 -15.35 -1.76
CA GLU A 169 -14.73 -15.25 -0.40
C GLU A 169 -14.50 -13.78 -0.03
N GLN A 170 -15.02 -13.35 1.12
CA GLN A 170 -14.72 -12.04 1.66
C GLN A 170 -13.35 -12.05 2.33
N VAL A 171 -12.50 -11.09 1.98
CA VAL A 171 -11.15 -10.94 2.53
C VAL A 171 -11.15 -9.80 3.56
N LYS A 172 -10.54 -10.02 4.73
CA LYS A 172 -10.41 -8.97 5.75
C LYS A 172 -9.22 -8.08 5.41
N TRP A 173 -9.32 -6.78 5.70
CA TRP A 173 -8.23 -5.82 5.51
C TRP A 173 -6.91 -6.26 6.16
N LYS A 174 -6.96 -6.76 7.39
CA LYS A 174 -5.79 -7.28 8.12
C LYS A 174 -5.12 -8.50 7.48
N ASP A 175 -5.86 -9.23 6.63
CA ASP A 175 -5.38 -10.40 5.90
C ASP A 175 -5.05 -10.04 4.45
N PHE A 176 -5.26 -8.78 4.04
CA PHE A 176 -4.98 -8.24 2.71
C PHE A 176 -3.79 -7.29 2.74
N TYR A 177 -3.70 -6.38 3.71
CA TYR A 177 -2.65 -5.36 3.81
C TYR A 177 -1.71 -5.66 4.98
N PHE A 178 -0.43 -5.85 4.69
CA PHE A 178 0.62 -6.10 5.67
C PHE A 178 1.55 -4.89 5.75
N SER A 179 1.51 -4.18 6.88
CA SER A 179 2.42 -3.07 7.17
C SER A 179 3.88 -3.53 7.30
N PHE A 180 4.80 -2.58 7.20
CA PHE A 180 6.23 -2.82 7.32
C PHE A 180 6.61 -3.65 8.55
N LYS A 181 7.35 -4.75 8.32
CA LYS A 181 7.80 -5.73 9.33
C LYS A 181 6.67 -6.39 10.14
N GLN A 182 5.51 -6.60 9.52
CA GLN A 182 4.39 -7.35 10.10
C GLN A 182 3.90 -8.44 9.14
N TYR A 183 4.84 -9.21 8.60
CA TYR A 183 4.62 -10.16 7.51
C TYR A 183 4.32 -11.58 7.99
N LYS A 184 4.47 -11.90 9.28
CA LYS A 184 4.17 -13.24 9.84
C LYS A 184 2.74 -13.69 9.56
N GLY A 185 1.80 -12.75 9.44
CA GLY A 185 0.42 -13.04 9.07
C GLY A 185 0.29 -13.69 7.69
N ILE A 186 1.21 -13.41 6.76
CA ILE A 186 1.21 -13.96 5.40
C ILE A 186 1.29 -15.49 5.43
N LEU A 187 2.07 -16.07 6.34
CA LEU A 187 2.22 -17.53 6.45
C LEU A 187 0.89 -18.24 6.75
N LYS A 188 -0.04 -17.55 7.43
CA LYS A 188 -1.36 -18.10 7.76
C LYS A 188 -2.32 -18.08 6.58
N ILE A 189 -2.08 -17.26 5.58
CA ILE A 189 -3.01 -17.01 4.48
C ILE A 189 -2.44 -17.37 3.11
N ILE A 190 -1.14 -17.70 3.01
CA ILE A 190 -0.46 -17.97 1.74
C ILE A 190 -1.12 -19.09 0.92
N HIS A 191 -1.75 -20.06 1.58
CA HIS A 191 -2.48 -21.15 0.93
C HIS A 191 -3.83 -20.73 0.33
N LYS A 192 -4.34 -19.53 0.67
CA LYS A 192 -5.60 -18.99 0.15
C LYS A 192 -5.48 -18.51 -1.30
N GLY A 193 -4.25 -18.15 -1.71
CA GLY A 193 -3.93 -17.79 -3.10
C GLY A 193 -4.56 -16.50 -3.61
N TYR A 194 -5.22 -15.70 -2.75
CA TYR A 194 -5.67 -14.37 -3.15
C TYR A 194 -4.51 -13.36 -3.10
N PRO A 195 -4.57 -12.28 -3.88
CA PRO A 195 -3.50 -11.29 -3.92
C PRO A 195 -3.54 -10.39 -2.68
N ILE A 196 -2.35 -9.99 -2.22
CA ILE A 196 -2.15 -9.19 -0.99
C ILE A 196 -1.32 -7.95 -1.27
N CYS A 197 -1.30 -7.02 -0.33
CA CYS A 197 -0.48 -5.82 -0.32
C CYS A 197 0.55 -5.91 0.80
N ILE A 198 1.80 -5.58 0.48
CA ILE A 198 2.91 -5.56 1.42
C ILE A 198 3.59 -4.20 1.33
N GLU A 199 3.66 -3.50 2.45
CA GLU A 199 4.35 -2.23 2.60
C GLU A 199 5.75 -2.46 3.16
N GLY A 200 6.80 -1.94 2.53
CA GLY A 200 8.15 -2.00 3.08
C GLY A 200 9.21 -1.35 2.23
N ASN A 201 10.46 -1.51 2.64
CA ASN A 201 11.62 -0.99 1.90
C ASN A 201 12.14 -2.04 0.93
N ILE A 202 12.37 -1.62 -0.31
CA ILE A 202 12.92 -2.46 -1.37
C ILE A 202 14.44 -2.56 -1.19
N PHE A 203 14.95 -3.79 -1.18
CA PHE A 203 16.38 -4.08 -1.14
C PHE A 203 16.84 -4.83 -2.39
N HIS A 204 18.04 -4.51 -2.88
CA HIS A 204 18.66 -5.16 -4.04
C HIS A 204 19.65 -6.21 -3.58
N ILE A 205 19.44 -7.48 -3.95
CA ILE A 205 20.29 -8.61 -3.53
C ILE A 205 20.59 -9.53 -4.71
N GLY A 206 21.81 -10.02 -4.77
CA GLY A 206 22.30 -10.94 -5.79
C GLY A 206 23.39 -10.30 -6.65
N ASP A 207 23.56 -10.82 -7.86
CA ASP A 207 24.55 -10.34 -8.83
C ASP A 207 24.35 -8.84 -9.10
N GLN A 208 25.43 -8.06 -9.06
CA GLN A 208 25.45 -6.63 -9.36
C GLN A 208 24.82 -6.32 -10.73
N ASN A 209 24.92 -7.24 -11.69
CA ASN A 209 24.37 -7.06 -13.04
C ASN A 209 22.88 -7.40 -13.15
N LYS A 210 22.34 -8.21 -12.22
CA LYS A 210 20.94 -8.67 -12.22
C LYS A 210 20.41 -8.86 -10.80
N PRO A 211 20.36 -7.79 -9.97
CA PRO A 211 19.89 -7.93 -8.61
C PRO A 211 18.40 -8.26 -8.59
N SER A 212 18.01 -9.10 -7.63
CA SER A 212 16.63 -9.35 -7.30
C SER A 212 16.15 -8.33 -6.26
N LEU A 213 14.88 -7.96 -6.32
CA LEU A 213 14.27 -7.06 -5.36
C LEU A 213 13.64 -7.85 -4.22
N PHE A 214 13.85 -7.39 -3.00
CA PHE A 214 13.30 -8.01 -1.79
C PHE A 214 12.64 -6.99 -0.87
N LEU A 215 11.60 -7.44 -0.15
CA LEU A 215 11.09 -6.77 1.03
C LEU A 215 11.43 -7.64 2.25
N TYR A 216 12.08 -7.06 3.26
CA TYR A 216 12.40 -7.75 4.50
C TYR A 216 11.40 -7.44 5.60
N GLY A 217 10.90 -8.50 6.22
CA GLY A 217 10.00 -8.46 7.36
C GLY A 217 10.71 -8.60 8.69
N GLU A 218 9.97 -9.07 9.67
CA GLU A 218 10.44 -9.45 11.00
C GLU A 218 11.16 -10.81 11.00
N GLU A 219 11.99 -11.00 12.01
CA GLU A 219 12.55 -12.31 12.38
C GLU A 219 11.49 -13.15 13.11
N ILE A 220 11.48 -14.44 12.79
CA ILE A 220 10.58 -15.43 13.39
C ILE A 220 11.37 -16.70 13.72
N VAL A 221 10.88 -17.46 14.70
CA VAL A 221 11.32 -18.83 14.90
C VAL A 221 10.46 -19.74 14.02
N ASP A 222 11.11 -20.46 13.12
CA ASP A 222 10.51 -21.44 12.21
C ASP A 222 11.33 -22.73 12.30
N GLU A 223 10.67 -23.83 12.67
CA GLU A 223 11.30 -25.15 12.89
C GLU A 223 12.50 -25.10 13.86
N GLY A 224 12.41 -24.26 14.90
CA GLY A 224 13.46 -24.11 15.92
C GLY A 224 14.67 -23.28 15.47
N LYS A 225 14.62 -22.65 14.29
CA LYS A 225 15.66 -21.74 13.79
C LYS A 225 15.10 -20.34 13.62
N GLU A 226 15.92 -19.34 13.94
CA GLU A 226 15.60 -17.94 13.65
C GLU A 226 15.74 -17.70 12.14
N LYS A 227 14.68 -17.19 11.51
CA LYS A 227 14.61 -16.86 10.10
C LYS A 227 13.99 -15.49 9.91
N THR A 228 14.49 -14.71 8.96
CA THR A 228 13.87 -13.46 8.53
C THR A 228 12.86 -13.72 7.42
N ILE A 229 11.64 -13.20 7.53
CA ILE A 229 10.67 -13.27 6.42
C ILE A 229 11.17 -12.39 5.27
N ALA A 230 11.36 -12.97 4.09
CA ALA A 230 11.84 -12.25 2.91
C ALA A 230 10.87 -12.45 1.73
N ILE A 231 10.39 -11.35 1.15
CA ILE A 231 9.51 -11.37 -0.02
C ILE A 231 10.33 -11.02 -1.25
N LYS A 232 10.61 -12.00 -2.11
CA LYS A 232 11.26 -11.80 -3.40
C LYS A 232 10.25 -11.31 -4.43
N LEU A 233 10.50 -10.15 -5.03
CA LEU A 233 9.70 -9.62 -6.13
C LEU A 233 10.23 -10.18 -7.45
N VAL A 234 9.41 -10.98 -8.13
CA VAL A 234 9.79 -11.67 -9.37
C VAL A 234 8.99 -11.11 -10.53
N SER A 235 9.67 -10.74 -11.62
CA SER A 235 9.01 -10.28 -12.85
C SER A 235 9.57 -10.98 -14.07
N LYS A 236 8.72 -11.16 -15.09
CA LYS A 236 9.13 -11.57 -16.44
C LYS A 236 9.09 -10.33 -17.35
N GLY A 237 10.24 -9.89 -17.83
CA GLY A 237 10.32 -8.83 -18.83
C GLY A 237 10.21 -7.39 -18.30
N LEU A 238 10.09 -7.17 -16.99
CA LEU A 238 10.22 -5.83 -16.39
C LEU A 238 11.56 -5.71 -15.67
N SER A 239 12.30 -4.64 -15.98
CA SER A 239 13.50 -4.26 -15.22
C SER A 239 13.08 -3.35 -14.07
N LEU A 240 12.83 -3.93 -12.89
CA LEU A 240 12.38 -3.17 -11.71
C LEU A 240 13.51 -2.42 -10.99
N VAL A 241 14.76 -2.86 -11.18
CA VAL A 241 15.93 -2.37 -10.42
C VAL A 241 16.14 -0.87 -10.58
N LYS A 242 16.03 -0.35 -11.81
CA LYS A 242 16.24 1.08 -12.10
C LYS A 242 15.15 1.95 -11.49
N ASP A 243 13.92 1.46 -11.52
CA ASP A 243 12.77 2.22 -11.06
C ASP A 243 12.66 2.23 -9.54
N TYR A 244 13.15 1.20 -8.85
CA TYR A 244 13.01 1.07 -7.39
C TYR A 244 14.36 0.89 -6.73
N PRO A 245 15.09 1.97 -6.38
CA PRO A 245 16.42 1.89 -5.79
C PRO A 245 16.42 1.24 -4.40
N ASN A 246 17.60 0.81 -3.94
CA ASN A 246 17.78 0.25 -2.61
C ASN A 246 17.32 1.23 -1.53
N GLY A 247 16.53 0.76 -0.56
CA GLY A 247 15.91 1.56 0.48
C GLY A 247 14.61 2.27 0.08
N CYS A 248 14.16 2.15 -1.18
CA CYS A 248 12.90 2.76 -1.64
C CYS A 248 11.72 2.20 -0.84
N HIS A 249 10.98 3.08 -0.15
CA HIS A 249 9.74 2.69 0.52
C HIS A 249 8.62 2.48 -0.51
N ALA A 250 7.94 1.35 -0.45
CA ALA A 250 6.94 0.96 -1.43
C ALA A 250 5.82 0.10 -0.85
N ILE A 251 4.64 0.20 -1.47
CA ILE A 251 3.54 -0.73 -1.29
C ILE A 251 3.46 -1.59 -2.54
N VAL A 252 3.49 -2.91 -2.36
CA VAL A 252 3.55 -3.90 -3.44
C VAL A 252 2.31 -4.78 -3.37
N TYR A 253 1.53 -4.81 -4.44
CA TYR A 253 0.33 -5.61 -4.58
C TYR A 253 0.57 -6.82 -5.49
N GLY A 254 0.23 -8.02 -5.04
CA GLY A 254 0.31 -9.22 -5.88
C GLY A 254 0.03 -10.52 -5.13
N THR A 255 -0.05 -11.60 -5.89
CA THR A 255 -0.21 -12.96 -5.35
C THR A 255 1.14 -13.48 -4.85
N VAL A 256 1.10 -14.14 -3.69
CA VAL A 256 2.28 -14.70 -3.04
C VAL A 256 2.27 -16.22 -2.99
N SER A 257 3.46 -16.82 -3.00
CA SER A 257 3.65 -18.26 -2.83
C SER A 257 4.96 -18.55 -2.12
N LEU A 258 5.07 -19.66 -1.40
CA LEU A 258 6.34 -20.11 -0.84
C LEU A 258 7.33 -20.43 -1.97
N ASP A 259 8.58 -19.99 -1.82
CA ASP A 259 9.65 -20.35 -2.74
C ASP A 259 10.06 -21.81 -2.52
N ARG A 260 9.62 -22.71 -3.41
CA ARG A 260 9.92 -24.14 -3.31
C ARG A 260 11.39 -24.47 -3.59
N TYR A 261 12.15 -23.54 -4.14
CA TYR A 261 13.57 -23.70 -4.45
C TYR A 261 14.47 -22.95 -3.48
N GLN A 262 13.93 -22.58 -2.32
CA GLN A 262 14.69 -21.90 -1.29
C GLN A 262 15.88 -22.75 -0.81
N THR A 263 17.09 -22.21 -0.95
CA THR A 263 18.33 -22.82 -0.46
C THR A 263 18.90 -22.15 0.79
N SER A 264 18.45 -20.93 1.11
CA SER A 264 18.92 -20.21 2.29
C SER A 264 18.25 -20.71 3.57
N THR A 265 19.07 -20.96 4.60
CA THR A 265 18.65 -21.33 5.96
C THR A 265 18.16 -20.14 6.79
N ASP A 266 18.53 -18.92 6.42
CA ASP A 266 18.41 -17.72 7.25
C ASP A 266 17.14 -16.92 6.94
N TYR A 267 16.54 -17.19 5.78
CA TYR A 267 15.33 -16.54 5.32
C TYR A 267 14.14 -17.49 5.34
N LEU A 268 12.93 -16.94 5.31
CA LEU A 268 11.74 -17.66 4.88
C LEU A 268 11.26 -16.98 3.60
N ASN A 269 11.61 -17.56 2.45
CA ASN A 269 11.44 -16.93 1.15
C ASN A 269 10.01 -17.12 0.64
N ILE A 270 9.35 -15.99 0.44
CA ILE A 270 8.06 -15.88 -0.22
C ILE A 270 8.31 -15.18 -1.55
N VAL A 271 7.70 -15.66 -2.63
CA VAL A 271 7.76 -15.02 -3.94
C VAL A 271 6.47 -14.26 -4.18
N MET A 272 6.58 -13.02 -4.66
CA MET A 272 5.47 -12.25 -5.21
C MET A 272 5.72 -12.00 -6.70
N TRP A 273 4.72 -12.29 -7.53
CA TRP A 273 4.80 -12.04 -8.97
C TRP A 273 4.39 -10.60 -9.32
N ILE A 274 5.29 -9.91 -10.04
CA ILE A 274 5.11 -8.58 -10.59
C ILE A 274 4.98 -8.69 -12.11
N ASN A 275 3.74 -8.65 -12.56
CA ASN A 275 3.31 -8.68 -13.95
C ASN A 275 3.18 -7.29 -14.56
N ASP A 276 3.02 -6.24 -13.74
CA ASP A 276 2.90 -4.85 -14.16
C ASP A 276 3.59 -3.93 -13.15
N CYS A 277 4.33 -2.92 -13.60
CA CYS A 277 5.03 -1.97 -12.71
C CYS A 277 4.05 -1.21 -11.81
N ARG A 278 2.79 -1.08 -12.21
CA ARG A 278 1.72 -0.46 -11.42
C ARG A 278 1.34 -1.25 -10.17
N GLN A 279 1.79 -2.51 -10.03
CA GLN A 279 1.70 -3.27 -8.77
C GLN A 279 2.57 -2.68 -7.66
N ILE A 280 3.59 -1.89 -8.01
CA ILE A 280 4.49 -1.25 -7.05
C ILE A 280 4.18 0.24 -6.98
N ILE A 281 3.86 0.71 -5.78
CA ILE A 281 3.55 2.10 -5.47
C ILE A 281 4.70 2.63 -4.63
N LYS A 282 5.45 3.59 -5.14
CA LYS A 282 6.42 4.34 -4.33
C LYS A 282 5.67 5.18 -3.31
N VAL A 283 6.13 5.14 -2.07
CA VAL A 283 5.66 6.01 -1.01
C VAL A 283 6.70 7.11 -0.84
N GLU A 284 6.27 8.35 -1.05
CA GLU A 284 7.08 9.58 -0.94
C GLU A 284 6.93 10.26 0.43
#